data_AF-A0A3P1ATX5-F1
#
_entry.id   AF-A0A3P1ATX5-F1
#
_cell.length_a   1.000
_cell.length_b   1.000
_cell.length_c   1.000
_cell.angle_alpha   90.00
_cell.angle_beta   90.00
_cell.angle_gamma   90.00
#
_symmetry.space_group_name_H-M   'P 1'
#
loop_
_entity.id
_entity.type
_entity.pdbx_description
1 polymer ?
#
loop_
_entity_poly.entity_id
_entity_poly.type
_entity_poly.pdbx_seq_one_letter_code
_entity_poly.pdbx_strand_id
1 'polypeptide(L)' 'MKFLIYIAVFGIMFWALVEQTKSQPNIYIQIVAVLVFFFLMMYLMNKTPSNSDKNNNQRDNEHEN' A
#
# COMPACT_ATOMS: atom_id res chain seq x y z
N MET A 1 4.72 16.34 4.82
CA MET A 1 4.44 15.16 5.68
C MET A 1 4.19 13.87 4.89
N LYS A 2 3.23 13.84 3.95
CA LYS A 2 2.91 12.62 3.16
C LYS A 2 4.10 12.04 2.38
N PHE A 3 5.00 12.88 1.88
CA PHE A 3 6.19 12.41 1.16
C PHE A 3 7.21 11.70 2.08
N LEU A 4 7.34 12.16 3.33
CA LEU A 4 8.20 11.51 4.33
C LEU A 4 7.72 10.10 4.67
N ILE A 5 6.40 9.87 4.65
CA ILE A 5 5.82 8.55 4.91
C ILE A 5 6.17 7.56 3.80
N TYR A 6 6.17 7.99 2.54
CA TYR A 6 6.58 7.14 1.43
C TYR A 6 8.07 6.80 1.50
N ILE A 7 8.93 7.79 1.80
CA ILE A 7 10.36 7.57 1.98
C ILE A 7 10.61 6.56 3.12
N ALA A 8 9.92 6.70 4.25
CA ALA A 8 10.04 5.77 5.37
C ALA A 8 9.63 4.34 4.98
N VAL A 9 8.50 4.19 4.28
CA VAL A 9 8.02 2.88 3.81
C VAL A 9 8.99 2.26 2.82
N PHE A 10 9.48 3.02 1.84
CA PHE A 10 10.49 2.55 0.89
C PHE A 10 11.82 2.19 1.56
N GLY A 11 12.23 2.93 2.59
CA GLY A 11 13.41 2.61 3.40
C GLY A 11 13.28 1.26 4.13
N ILE A 12 12.11 0.99 4.72
CA ILE A 12 11.81 -0.31 5.36
C ILE A 12 11.79 -1.43 4.32
N MET A 13 11.20 -1.21 3.14
CA MET A 13 11.23 -2.19 2.05
C MET A 13 12.65 -2.50 1.60
N PHE A 14 13.48 -1.48 1.42
CA PHE A 14 14.87 -1.65 1.03
C PHE A 14 15.67 -2.42 2.09
N TRP A 15 15.46 -2.10 3.37
CA TRP A 15 16.05 -2.84 4.48
C TRP A 15 15.63 -4.31 4.47
N ALA A 16 14.34 -4.59 4.25
CA ALA A 16 13.83 -5.96 4.20
C ALA A 16 14.42 -6.77 3.03
N LEU A 17 14.70 -6.13 1.89
CA LEU A 17 15.41 -6.73 0.77
C LEU A 17 16.87 -7.04 1.12
N VAL A 18 17.56 -6.13 1.80
CA VAL A 18 18.94 -6.36 2.27
C VAL A 18 18.97 -7.52 3.29
N GLU A 19 18.04 -7.55 4.23
CA GLU A 19 17.91 -8.62 5.23
C GLU A 19 17.67 -9.99 4.57
N GLN A 20 16.96 -10.02 3.43
CA GLN A 20 16.69 -11.24 2.67
C GLN A 20 17.95 -11.88 2.07
N THR A 21 19.00 -11.10 1.82
CA THR A 21 20.25 -11.59 1.23
C THR A 21 21.15 -12.33 2.23
N LYS A 22 20.82 -12.29 3.52
CA LYS A 22 21.59 -12.97 4.57
C LYS A 22 21.34 -14.47 4.55
N SER A 23 22.33 -15.25 4.98
CA SER A 23 22.21 -16.72 5.08
C SER A 23 21.13 -17.18 6.08
N GLN A 24 20.77 -16.33 7.04
CA GLN A 24 19.72 -16.57 8.02
C GLN A 24 18.81 -15.34 8.09
N PRO A 25 17.89 -15.19 7.13
CA PRO A 25 17.03 -14.02 7.08
C PRO A 25 16.00 -14.08 8.21
N ASN A 26 15.72 -12.93 8.82
CA ASN A 26 14.69 -12.85 9.84
C ASN A 26 13.28 -12.88 9.21
N ILE A 27 12.59 -14.00 9.37
CA ILE A 27 11.26 -14.24 8.78
C ILE A 27 10.22 -13.21 9.27
N TYR A 28 10.35 -12.70 10.50
CA TYR A 28 9.43 -11.71 11.03
C TYR A 28 9.53 -10.37 10.27
N ILE A 29 10.74 -9.97 9.88
CA ILE A 29 10.98 -8.75 9.09
C ILE A 29 10.36 -8.88 7.69
N GLN A 30 10.48 -10.06 7.08
CA GLN A 30 9.85 -10.37 5.79
C GLN A 30 8.32 -10.31 5.86
N ILE A 31 7.71 -10.92 6.88
CA ILE A 31 6.24 -10.90 7.05
C ILE A 31 5.73 -9.46 7.21
N VAL A 32 6.38 -8.67 8.06
CA VAL A 32 6.01 -7.26 8.27
C VAL A 32 6.17 -6.47 6.97
N ALA A 33 7.25 -6.70 6.22
CA ALA A 33 7.48 -6.01 4.95
C ALA A 33 6.37 -6.29 3.93
N VAL A 34 5.94 -7.54 3.80
CA VAL A 34 4.86 -7.93 2.89
C VAL A 34 3.53 -7.28 3.28
N LEU A 35 3.18 -7.27 4.56
CA LEU A 35 1.95 -6.62 5.05
C LEU A 35 1.95 -5.12 4.75
N VAL A 36 3.07 -4.44 5.02
CA VAL A 36 3.22 -3.01 4.73
C VAL A 36 3.16 -2.73 3.24
N PHE A 37 3.75 -3.58 2.40
CA PHE A 37 3.68 -3.46 0.94
C PHE A 37 2.25 -3.54 0.43
N PHE A 38 1.48 -4.54 0.86
CA PHE A 38 0.08 -4.68 0.45
C PHE A 38 -0.78 -3.51 0.94
N PHE A 39 -0.56 -3.04 2.16
CA PHE A 39 -1.25 -1.85 2.67
C PHE A 39 -0.92 -0.60 1.86
N LEU A 40 0.36 -0.39 1.51
CA LEU A 40 0.79 0.71 0.64
C LEU A 40 0.10 0.62 -0.73
N MET A 41 0.09 -0.56 -1.34
CA MET A 41 -0.54 -0.79 -2.64
C MET A 41 -2.05 -0.51 -2.60
N MET A 42 -2.74 -0.98 -1.56
CA MET A 42 -4.17 -0.67 -1.33
C MET A 42 -4.41 0.84 -1.21
N TYR A 43 -3.57 1.52 -0.41
CA TYR A 43 -3.66 2.96 -0.22
C TYR A 43 -3.43 3.75 -1.51
N LEU A 44 -2.44 3.34 -2.33
CA LEU A 44 -2.15 3.96 -3.61
C LEU A 44 -3.28 3.72 -4.61
N MET A 45 -3.80 2.50 -4.69
CA MET A 45 -4.90 2.13 -5.60
C MET A 45 -6.19 2.88 -5.28
N ASN A 46 -6.49 3.13 -4.01
CA ASN A 46 -7.65 3.94 -3.61
C ASN A 46 -7.50 5.43 -3.99
N LYS A 47 -6.27 5.90 -4.21
CA LYS A 47 -6.00 7.28 -4.67
C LYS A 47 -5.96 7.44 -6.18
N THR A 48 -5.96 6.34 -6.94
CA THR A 48 -6.04 6.40 -8.39
C THR A 48 -7.44 6.87 -8.79
N PRO A 49 -7.59 7.95 -9.58
CA PRO A 49 -8.87 8.63 -9.83
C PRO A 49 -9.95 7.72 -10.42
N SER A 50 -9.56 6.69 -11.18
CA SER A 50 -10.47 5.67 -11.73
C SER A 50 -11.33 4.94 -10.69
N ASN A 51 -10.95 4.91 -9.41
CA ASN A 51 -11.74 4.31 -8.33
C ASN A 51 -12.62 5.33 -7.59
N SER A 52 -12.34 6.63 -7.72
CA SER A 52 -13.14 7.71 -7.13
C SER A 52 -14.47 7.88 -7.87
N ASP A 53 -14.47 7.71 -9.19
CA ASP A 53 -15.65 7.91 -10.04
C ASP A 53 -16.74 6.84 -9.82
N LYS A 54 -16.34 5.61 -9.45
CA LYS A 54 -17.29 4.52 -9.13
C LYS A 54 -18.13 4.79 -7.88
N ASN A 55 -17.64 5.59 -6.93
CA ASN A 55 -18.37 5.88 -5.70
C ASN A 55 -19.37 7.05 -5.86
N ASN A 56 -19.13 7.93 -6.83
CA ASN A 56 -20.06 9.04 -7.12
C ASN A 56 -21.23 8.59 -8.01
N ASN A 57 -20.97 7.77 -9.04
CA ASN A 57 -22.04 7.29 -9.94
C ASN A 57 -23.04 6.32 -9.29
N GLN A 58 -22.70 5.68 -8.16
CA GLN A 58 -23.64 4.77 -7.47
C GLN A 58 -24.74 5.54 -6.71
N ARG A 59 -24.50 6.79 -6.29
CA ARG A 59 -25.49 7.58 -5.53
C ARG A 59 -26.56 8.25 -6.39
N ASP A 60 -26.30 8.45 -7.68
CA ASP A 60 -27.24 9.11 -8.57
C ASP A 60 -28.31 8.14 -9.14
N ASN A 61 -28.06 6.83 -9.11
CA ASN A 61 -28.96 5.81 -9.67
C ASN A 61 -29.97 5.21 -8.64
N GLU A 62 -29.85 5.55 -7.36
CA GLU A 62 -30.80 5.09 -6.31
C GLU A 62 -31.97 6.06 -6.09
N HIS A 63 -31.95 7.23 -6.75
CA HIS A 63 -33.03 8.23 -6.68
C HIS A 63 -33.98 8.22 -7.89
N GLU A 64 -33.82 7.27 -8.83
CA GLU A 64 -34.63 7.14 -10.05
C GLU A 64 -35.35 5.77 -10.17
N ASN A 65 -35.81 5.21 -9.05
CA ASN A 65 -36.74 4.05 -9.04
C ASN A 65 -37.85 4.25 -8.01
#